data_AF-P0DL44-F1
#
_entry.id   AF-P0DL44-F1
#
_cell.length_a   1.000
_cell.length_b   1.000
_cell.length_c   1.000
_cell.angle_alpha   90.00
_cell.angle_beta   90.00
_cell.angle_gamma   90.00
#
_symmetry.space_group_name_H-M   'P 1'
#
loop_
_entity.id
_entity.type
_entity.pdbx_description
1 polymer ?
#
loop_
_entity_poly.entity_id
_entity_poly.type
_entity_poly.pdbx_seq_one_letter_code
_entity_poly.pdbx_strand_id
1 'polypeptide(L)' 'GVPINVKCSGSRDCLEPCKKAGMRFGKCINRKCHCTPK' A
#
# COMPACT_ATOMS: atom_id res chain seq x y z
N GLY A 1 -2.52 -9.06 1.13
CA GLY A 1 -2.03 -7.71 1.50
C GLY A 1 -3.03 -7.09 2.44
N VAL A 2 -2.56 -6.46 3.50
CA VAL A 2 -3.34 -5.72 4.49
C VAL A 2 -3.79 -4.39 3.88
N PRO A 3 -5.11 -4.09 3.80
CA PRO A 3 -5.58 -2.79 3.38
C PRO A 3 -5.13 -1.74 4.37
N ILE A 4 -4.49 -0.68 3.87
CA ILE A 4 -4.26 0.54 4.63
C ILE A 4 -5.23 1.61 4.13
N ASN A 5 -5.69 2.48 5.03
CA ASN A 5 -6.68 3.51 4.70
C ASN A 5 -6.06 4.71 3.95
N VAL A 6 -5.24 4.42 2.94
CA VAL A 6 -4.58 5.39 2.08
C VAL A 6 -5.21 5.29 0.70
N LYS A 7 -5.75 6.41 0.22
CA LYS A 7 -6.21 6.53 -1.16
C LYS A 7 -5.02 6.50 -2.09
N CYS A 8 -5.14 5.75 -3.18
CA CYS A 8 -4.11 5.67 -4.21
C CYS A 8 -4.74 5.77 -5.59
N SER A 9 -3.97 6.36 -6.50
CA SER A 9 -4.29 6.38 -7.94
C SER A 9 -3.46 5.35 -8.70
N GLY A 10 -2.30 4.96 -8.16
CA GLY A 10 -1.47 3.88 -8.69
C GLY A 10 -0.70 3.17 -7.58
N SER A 11 -0.16 1.98 -7.90
CA SER A 11 0.61 1.18 -6.94
C SER A 11 1.85 1.90 -6.39
N ARG A 12 2.39 2.89 -7.12
CA ARG A 12 3.55 3.67 -6.71
C ARG A 12 3.26 4.57 -5.50
N ASP A 13 2.04 5.10 -5.37
CA ASP A 13 1.59 5.83 -4.18
C ASP A 13 1.55 4.95 -2.93
N CYS A 14 1.48 3.62 -3.09
CA CYS A 14 1.42 2.69 -1.98
C CYS A 14 2.79 2.24 -1.46
N LEU A 15 3.87 2.43 -2.22
CA LEU A 15 5.20 1.99 -1.82
C LEU A 15 5.67 2.69 -0.53
N GLU A 16 5.62 4.02 -0.51
CA GLU A 16 6.01 4.84 0.63
C GLU A 16 5.18 4.55 1.90
N PRO A 17 3.84 4.58 1.88
CA PRO A 17 3.03 4.32 3.08
C PRO A 17 3.14 2.86 3.54
N CYS A 18 3.25 1.88 2.63
CA CYS A 18 3.52 0.50 3.03
C CYS A 18 4.88 0.35 3.69
N LYS A 19 5.93 0.99 3.13
CA LYS A 19 7.28 0.99 3.72
C LYS A 19 7.29 1.64 5.10
N LYS A 20 6.56 2.75 5.28
CA LYS A 20 6.39 3.45 6.56
C LYS A 20 5.63 2.60 7.60
N ALA A 21 4.72 1.73 7.14
CA ALA A 21 4.04 0.74 7.98
C ALA A 21 4.90 -0.53 8.25
N GLY A 22 6.17 -0.57 7.84
CA GLY A 22 7.05 -1.74 8.02
C GLY A 22 6.81 -2.87 7.01
N MET A 23 6.07 -2.62 5.94
CA MET A 23 5.74 -3.60 4.90
C MET A 23 6.59 -3.40 3.64
N ARG A 24 6.78 -4.46 2.86
CA ARG A 24 7.77 -4.47 1.77
C ARG A 24 7.20 -4.14 0.40
N PHE A 25 5.94 -4.50 0.17
CA PHE A 25 5.27 -4.29 -1.12
C PHE A 25 3.90 -3.64 -0.91
N GLY A 26 3.56 -2.68 -1.75
CA GLY A 26 2.25 -2.04 -1.79
C GLY A 26 1.64 -2.13 -3.18
N LYS A 27 0.36 -2.51 -3.26
CA LYS A 27 -0.43 -2.46 -4.50
C LYS A 27 -1.66 -1.60 -4.29
N CYS A 28 -2.03 -0.83 -5.31
CA CYS A 28 -3.28 -0.08 -5.29
C CYS A 28 -4.41 -0.96 -5.83
N ILE A 29 -5.44 -1.21 -5.02
CA ILE A 29 -6.63 -1.99 -5.41
C ILE A 29 -7.86 -1.22 -4.96
N ASN A 30 -8.80 -0.99 -5.89
CA ASN A 30 -10.02 -0.23 -5.64
C ASN A 30 -9.77 1.16 -5.01
N ARG A 31 -8.75 1.88 -5.52
CA ARG A 31 -8.27 3.17 -5.00
C ARG A 31 -7.79 3.16 -3.55
N LYS A 32 -7.49 2.00 -2.97
CA LYS A 32 -6.87 1.85 -1.65
C LYS A 32 -5.58 1.05 -1.72
N CYS A 33 -4.61 1.44 -0.92
CA CYS A 33 -3.36 0.71 -0.82
C CYS A 33 -3.56 -0.59 -0.03
N HIS A 34 -3.05 -1.68 -0.58
CA HIS A 34 -2.88 -2.96 0.10
C HIS A 34 -1.40 -3.27 0.22
N CYS A 35 -0.93 -3.43 1.44
CA CYS A 35 0.46 -3.70 1.77
C CYS A 35 0.66 -5.18 2.08
N THR A 36 1.66 -5.84 1.51
CA THR A 36 2.01 -7.21 1.92
C THR A 36 3.04 -7.14 3.04
N PRO A 37 2.76 -7.75 4.21
CA PRO A 37 3.73 -7.82 5.30
C PRO A 37 4.97 -8.62 4.86
N LYS A 38 6.07 -8.40 5.57
CA LYS A 38 7.37 -9.03 5.27
C LYS A 38 7.36 -10.52 5.52
#